data_AF-X1KM80-F1
#
_entry.id   AF-X1KM80-F1
#
_cell.length_a   1.000
_cell.length_b   1.000
_cell.length_c   1.000
_cell.angle_alpha   90.00
_cell.angle_beta   90.00
_cell.angle_gamma   90.00
#
_symmetry.space_group_name_H-M   'P 1'
#
loop_
_entity.id
_entity.type
_entity.pdbx_description
1 polymer ?
#
loop_
_entity_poly.entity_id
_entity_poly.type
_entity_poly.pdbx_seq_one_letter_code
_entity_poly.pdbx_strand_id
1 'polypeptide(L)' 'VRTFKLTEETGKIAASEVVSLSQQAMIISAEGIVIQTPVREEDPRKGITIQGRSTQGVRLMRLDSGDRVVAIACFDKEAR' A
#
# COMPACT_ATOMS: atom_id res chain seq x y z
N VAL A 1 -14.96 -16.83 1.45
CA VAL A 1 -14.37 -15.81 0.53
C VAL A 1 -12.98 -15.44 1.05
N ARG A 2 -11.92 -15.48 0.24
CA ARG A 2 -10.54 -15.11 0.64
C ARG A 2 -10.27 -13.65 0.26
N THR A 3 -9.80 -12.83 1.22
CA THR A 3 -9.63 -11.37 1.08
C THR A 3 -8.29 -10.94 0.48
N PHE A 4 -7.23 -11.70 0.78
CA PHE A 4 -5.89 -11.52 0.22
C PHE A 4 -5.15 -12.87 0.29
N LYS A 5 -4.29 -13.18 -0.69
CA LYS A 5 -3.48 -14.40 -0.69
C LYS A 5 -2.11 -14.10 -0.07
N LEU A 6 -1.92 -14.54 1.17
CA LEU A 6 -0.62 -14.50 1.84
C LEU A 6 0.34 -15.54 1.25
N THR A 7 1.61 -15.17 1.18
CA THR A 7 2.75 -15.96 0.75
C THR A 7 3.92 -15.69 1.70
N GLU A 8 4.97 -16.49 1.64
CA GLU A 8 6.19 -16.23 2.41
C GLU A 8 6.81 -14.87 2.06
N GLU A 9 6.72 -14.44 0.79
CA GLU A 9 7.20 -13.13 0.33
C GLU A 9 6.37 -11.96 0.89
N THR A 10 5.04 -12.09 0.89
CA THR A 10 4.15 -11.00 1.39
C THR A 10 4.08 -10.94 2.92
N GLY A 11 4.40 -12.05 3.60
CA GLY A 11 4.41 -12.11 5.06
C GLY A 11 3.01 -11.95 5.66
N LYS A 12 2.95 -11.30 6.83
CA LYS A 12 1.69 -11.01 7.54
C LYS A 12 1.11 -9.68 7.08
N ILE A 13 -0.21 -9.52 7.23
CA ILE A 13 -0.87 -8.23 6.99
C ILE A 13 -0.41 -7.20 8.02
N ALA A 14 0.08 -6.05 7.54
CA ALA A 14 0.50 -4.92 8.38
C ALA A 14 -0.68 -4.03 8.79
N ALA A 15 -1.60 -3.74 7.86
CA ALA A 15 -2.80 -2.94 8.11
C ALA A 15 -3.89 -3.23 7.05
N SER A 16 -5.10 -2.76 7.32
CA SER A 16 -6.23 -2.77 6.39
C SER A 16 -7.05 -1.52 6.64
N GLU A 17 -7.17 -0.67 5.63
CA GLU A 17 -7.86 0.63 5.72
C GLU A 17 -8.96 0.74 4.67
N VAL A 18 -10.06 1.40 5.02
CA VAL A 18 -11.08 1.83 4.05
C VAL A 18 -10.67 3.20 3.54
N VAL A 19 -10.49 3.32 2.23
CA VAL A 19 -9.98 4.54 1.59
C VAL A 19 -10.89 5.04 0.48
N SER A 20 -10.86 6.34 0.24
CA SER A 20 -11.44 6.99 -0.94
C SER A 20 -10.43 7.04 -2.08
N LEU A 21 -10.90 7.07 -3.33
CA LEU A 21 -10.01 7.09 -4.51
C LEU A 21 -9.17 8.37 -4.61
N SER A 22 -9.60 9.47 -3.98
CA SER A 22 -8.89 10.75 -3.92
C SER A 22 -7.74 10.80 -2.90
N GLN A 23 -7.65 9.80 -2.01
CA GLN A 23 -6.69 9.80 -0.92
C GLN A 23 -5.29 9.41 -1.37
N GLN A 24 -4.34 9.73 -0.50
CA GLN A 24 -2.95 9.32 -0.53
C GLN A 24 -2.73 8.26 0.55
N ALA A 25 -1.87 7.28 0.28
CA ALA A 25 -1.37 6.33 1.25
C ALA A 25 0.10 6.63 1.54
N MET A 26 0.43 6.85 2.80
CA MET A 26 1.80 6.90 3.32
C MET A 26 2.16 5.57 3.94
N ILE A 27 3.29 5.00 3.55
CA ILE A 27 3.81 3.72 4.03
C ILE A 27 5.17 3.98 4.67
N ILE A 28 5.35 3.50 5.90
CA ILE A 28 6.53 3.75 6.73
C ILE A 28 7.18 2.41 7.08
N SER A 29 8.48 2.28 6.81
CA SER A 29 9.28 1.12 7.19
C SER A 29 9.93 1.27 8.57
N ALA A 30 10.40 0.15 9.14
CA ALA A 30 11.05 0.14 10.44
C ALA A 30 12.37 0.93 10.44
N GLU A 31 13.03 1.01 9.28
CA GLU A 31 14.25 1.80 9.07
C GLU A 31 13.98 3.28 8.79
N GLY A 32 12.71 3.72 8.83
CA GLY A 32 12.34 5.12 8.67
C GLY A 32 12.19 5.58 7.22
N ILE A 33 12.16 4.66 6.26
CA ILE A 33 11.86 5.00 4.87
C ILE A 33 10.36 5.29 4.76
N VAL A 34 10.02 6.44 4.18
CA VAL A 34 8.63 6.87 3.97
C VAL A 34 8.38 7.01 2.47
N ILE A 35 7.33 6.34 1.99
CA ILE A 35 6.83 6.55 0.64
C ILE A 35 5.38 7.03 0.68
N GLN A 36 5.01 7.82 -0.33
CA GLN A 36 3.66 8.32 -0.51
C GLN A 36 3.18 7.93 -1.91
N THR A 37 2.02 7.28 -1.96
CA THR A 37 1.41 6.76 -3.19
C THR A 37 -0.05 7.17 -3.23
N PRO A 38 -0.53 7.81 -4.32
CA PRO A 38 -1.96 8.07 -4.49
C PRO A 38 -2.74 6.77 -4.58
N VAL A 39 -3.94 6.70 -3.99
CA VAL A 39 -4.80 5.50 -4.08
C VAL A 39 -5.20 5.26 -5.53
N ARG A 40 -5.61 6.31 -6.24
CA ARG A 40 -5.93 6.28 -7.66
C ARG A 40 -5.38 7.53 -8.35
N GLU A 41 -4.97 7.36 -9.59
CA GLU A 41 -4.56 8.45 -10.49
C GLU A 41 -5.19 8.27 -11.86
N GLU A 42 -5.16 9.35 -12.65
CA GLU A 42 -5.60 9.34 -14.06
C GLU A 42 -4.64 8.52 -14.93
N ASP A 43 -3.33 8.62 -14.66
CA ASP A 43 -2.33 7.78 -15.30
C ASP A 43 -2.42 6.36 -14.73
N PRO A 44 -2.80 5.34 -15.52
CA PRO A 44 -2.98 3.97 -15.03
C PRO A 44 -1.66 3.31 -14.61
N ARG A 45 -0.51 3.94 -14.87
CA ARG A 45 0.81 3.50 -14.38
C ARG A 45 1.14 4.04 -12.99
N LYS A 46 0.32 4.94 -12.45
CA LYS A 46 0.50 5.57 -11.13
C LYS A 46 -0.61 5.13 -10.17
N GLY A 47 -0.28 5.15 -8.88
CA GLY A 47 -1.18 4.74 -7.80
C GLY A 47 -1.27 3.23 -7.60
N ILE A 48 -2.36 2.78 -6.98
CA ILE A 48 -2.53 1.36 -6.57
C ILE A 48 -3.45 0.63 -7.55
N THR A 49 -2.96 -0.47 -8.13
CA THR A 49 -3.73 -1.29 -9.07
C THR A 49 -4.94 -1.93 -8.38
N ILE A 50 -6.13 -1.70 -8.93
CA ILE A 50 -7.36 -2.39 -8.47
C ILE A 50 -7.32 -3.84 -8.93
N GLN A 51 -7.45 -4.76 -7.98
CA GLN A 51 -7.46 -6.20 -8.21
C GLN A 51 -8.62 -6.86 -7.46
N GLY A 52 -8.97 -8.08 -7.86
CA GLY A 52 -9.92 -8.91 -7.12
C GLY A 52 -9.37 -9.36 -5.75
N ARG A 53 -10.20 -10.03 -4.95
CA ARG A 53 -9.85 -10.41 -3.57
C ARG A 53 -8.85 -11.57 -3.46
N SER A 54 -8.84 -12.49 -4.42
CA SER A 54 -7.96 -13.67 -4.39
C SER A 54 -6.65 -13.43 -5.16
N THR A 55 -5.95 -12.33 -4.86
CA THR A 55 -4.64 -11.98 -5.46
C THR A 55 -3.55 -11.79 -4.40
N GLN A 56 -2.30 -11.62 -4.84
CA GLN A 56 -1.15 -11.27 -3.99
C GLN A 56 -0.87 -9.75 -3.98
N GLY A 57 -1.69 -8.95 -4.65
CA GLY A 57 -1.46 -7.51 -4.78
C GLY A 57 -0.35 -7.13 -5.77
N VAL A 58 0.15 -5.91 -5.61
CA VAL A 58 1.29 -5.33 -6.33
C VAL A 58 2.29 -4.78 -5.32
N ARG A 59 3.56 -4.66 -5.73
CA ARG A 59 4.60 -4.09 -4.87
C ARG A 59 4.49 -2.55 -4.85
N LEU A 60 4.29 -1.98 -3.67
CA LEU A 60 4.29 -0.52 -3.47
C LEU A 60 5.63 0.00 -2.94
N MET A 61 6.29 -0.79 -2.10
CA MET A 61 7.58 -0.45 -1.48
C MET A 61 8.57 -1.59 -1.72
N ARG A 62 9.81 -1.25 -2.07
CA ARG A 62 10.93 -2.20 -2.00
C ARG A 62 11.56 -2.05 -0.62
N LEU A 63 11.60 -3.15 0.13
CA LEU A 63 12.24 -3.23 1.43
C LEU A 63 13.60 -3.91 1.30
N ASP A 64 14.56 -3.46 2.08
CA ASP A 64 15.85 -4.12 2.20
C ASP A 64 15.76 -5.32 3.16
N SER A 65 16.81 -6.15 3.18
CA SER A 65 16.83 -7.38 3.96
C SER A 65 16.70 -7.08 5.46
N GLY A 66 15.62 -7.55 6.08
CA GLY A 66 15.34 -7.34 7.51
C GLY A 66 14.42 -6.14 7.80
N ASP A 67 14.17 -5.28 6.82
CA ASP A 67 13.22 -4.19 6.94
C ASP A 67 11.76 -4.70 6.77
N ARG A 68 10.82 -3.96 7.33
CA ARG A 68 9.38 -4.28 7.30
C ARG A 68 8.56 -3.00 7.38
N VAL A 69 7.37 -3.04 6.81
CA VAL A 69 6.37 -1.98 7.04
C VAL A 69 5.92 -2.03 8.50
N VAL A 70 5.93 -0.87 9.18
CA VAL A 70 5.50 -0.72 10.57
C VAL A 70 4.27 0.17 10.73
N ALA A 71 3.98 1.03 9.75
CA ALA A 71 2.80 1.88 9.77
C ALA A 71 2.32 2.23 8.36
N ILE A 72 1.00 2.43 8.24
CA ILE A 72 0.33 2.96 7.06
C ILE A 72 -0.63 4.06 7.54
N ALA A 73 -0.69 5.17 6.80
CA ALA A 73 -1.64 6.24 7.04
C ALA A 73 -2.29 6.65 5.71
N CYS A 74 -3.60 6.92 5.72
CA CYS A 74 -4.34 7.39 4.56
C CYS A 74 -4.91 8.77 4.84
N PHE A 75 -4.75 9.70 3.90
CA PHE A 75 -5.12 11.11 4.07
C PHE A 75 -5.55 11.73 2.74
N ASP A 76 -6.40 12.74 2.81
CA ASP A 76 -6.79 13.50 1.64
C ASP A 76 -5.62 14.35 1.13
N LYS A 77 -5.49 14.47 -0.19
CA LYS A 77 -4.51 15.38 -0.78
C LYS A 77 -4.91 16.80 -0.39
N GLU A 78 -4.00 17.55 0.26
CA GLU A 78 -4.26 18.95 0.57
C GLU A 78 -4.60 19.70 -0.72
N ALA A 79 -5.72 20.43 -0.68
CA ALA A 79 -6.07 21.36 -1.74
C ALA A 79 -5.05 22.51 -1.66
N ARG A 80 -4.18 22.59 -2.68
CA ARG A 80 -3.35 23.76 -2.92
C ARG A 80 -4.16 24.89 -3.52
#